data_AF-A0AAD7EVF0-F1
#
_entry.id   AF-A0AAD7EVF0-F1
#
_cell.length_a   1.000
_cell.length_b   1.000
_cell.length_c   1.000
_cell.angle_alpha   90.00
_cell.angle_beta   90.00
_cell.angle_gamma   90.00
#
_symmetry.space_group_name_H-M   'P 1'
#
loop_
_entity.id
_entity.type
_entity.pdbx_description
1 polymer ?
#
loop_
_entity_poly.entity_id
_entity_poly.type
_entity_poly.pdbx_seq_one_letter_code
_entity_poly.pdbx_strand_id
1 'polypeptide(L)'
;MAPDRYNATIAEILRAPLPDTILSRIQGNAPPKVKESAVKWLNIFHTFVGALTRKITVTEVSLDPDPLENGRILTLICEIDVTPEMVDGHDNVHNAFVVTVIDECVSSAVTALDYAEGGPGMSGVSLSLDTVFHNPAERGAKLRFVNTTLTAVSGMMSCRCQVWDLTRRRLVATSTFIGMRSSLPKLAGRL
;
A
#
# COMPACT_ATOMS: atom_id res chain seq x y z
N MET A 1 15.11 -2.55 4.66
CA MET A 1 15.10 -3.70 5.59
C MET A 1 16.42 -4.46 5.43
N ALA A 2 16.98 -5.05 6.48
CA ALA A 2 18.20 -5.86 6.37
C ALA A 2 17.95 -7.15 5.54
N PRO A 3 18.92 -7.64 4.74
CA PRO A 3 18.72 -8.75 3.80
C PRO A 3 18.28 -10.08 4.42
N ASP A 4 18.55 -10.31 5.71
CA ASP A 4 18.47 -11.65 6.33
C ASP A 4 17.07 -12.09 6.78
N ARG A 5 16.02 -11.31 6.50
CA ARG A 5 14.64 -11.60 6.95
C ARG A 5 13.75 -12.21 5.86
N TYR A 6 14.36 -12.96 4.93
CA TYR A 6 13.65 -13.62 3.84
C TYR A 6 12.66 -14.70 4.30
N ASN A 7 12.90 -15.29 5.48
CA ASN A 7 12.06 -16.33 6.09
C ASN A 7 11.25 -15.84 7.29
N ALA A 8 11.16 -14.53 7.50
CA ALA A 8 10.40 -13.99 8.62
C ALA A 8 8.90 -14.19 8.41
N THR A 9 8.24 -14.80 9.38
CA THR A 9 6.78 -14.92 9.43
C THR A 9 6.13 -13.54 9.53
N ILE A 10 4.87 -13.44 9.10
CA ILE A 10 4.05 -12.22 9.26
C ILE A 10 4.11 -11.71 10.72
N ALA A 11 4.00 -12.62 11.69
CA ALA A 11 4.06 -12.29 13.11
C ALA A 11 5.40 -11.68 13.53
N GLU A 12 6.53 -12.16 12.99
CA GLU A 12 7.86 -11.61 13.26
C GLU A 12 8.02 -10.21 12.66
N ILE A 13 7.52 -9.99 11.45
CA ILE A 13 7.57 -8.67 10.79
C ILE A 13 6.73 -7.65 11.58
N LEU A 14 5.51 -8.04 12.00
CA LEU A 14 4.62 -7.17 12.76
C LEU A 14 5.17 -6.83 14.15
N ARG A 15 5.87 -7.76 14.81
CA ARG A 15 6.45 -7.56 16.15
C ARG A 15 7.78 -6.81 16.12
N ALA A 16 8.56 -6.95 15.06
CA ALA A 16 9.86 -6.31 15.02
C ALA A 16 9.72 -4.78 14.96
N PRO A 17 10.45 -4.02 15.79
CA PRO A 17 10.41 -2.57 15.71
C PRO A 17 11.03 -2.10 14.39
N LEU A 18 10.43 -1.08 13.78
CA LEU A 18 11.08 -0.35 12.70
C LEU A 18 12.10 0.64 13.28
N PRO A 19 13.26 0.86 12.61
CA PRO A 19 14.19 1.90 13.02
C PRO A 19 13.51 3.28 13.02
N ASP A 20 13.70 4.06 14.09
CA ASP A 20 13.14 5.43 14.22
C ASP A 20 13.58 6.35 13.08
N THR A 21 14.75 6.08 12.49
CA THR A 21 15.27 6.81 11.32
C THR A 21 14.42 6.64 10.06
N ILE A 22 13.63 5.57 9.96
CA ILE A 22 12.65 5.38 8.88
C ILE A 22 11.40 6.19 9.20
N LEU A 23 10.83 6.03 10.40
CA LEU A 23 9.58 6.67 10.78
C LEU A 23 9.68 8.20 10.81
N SER A 24 10.82 8.75 11.22
CA SER A 24 11.06 10.21 11.26
C SER A 24 11.13 10.86 9.88
N ARG A 25 11.37 10.09 8.81
CA ARG A 25 11.39 10.61 7.43
C ARG A 25 10.01 10.63 6.79
N ILE A 26 9.08 9.85 7.32
CA ILE A 26 7.70 9.77 6.82
C ILE A 26 6.95 11.02 7.24
N GLN A 27 6.57 11.82 6.25
CA GLN A 27 5.80 13.05 6.43
C GLN A 27 4.34 12.75 6.83
N GLY A 28 3.54 13.80 6.99
CA GLY A 28 2.11 13.70 7.29
C GLY A 28 1.80 13.66 8.79
N ASN A 29 0.53 13.86 9.11
CA ASN A 29 0.05 14.10 10.48
C ASN A 29 -0.35 12.82 11.24
N ALA A 30 -0.26 11.63 10.64
CA ALA A 30 -0.67 10.39 11.30
C ALA A 30 0.22 10.06 12.52
N PRO A 31 -0.34 9.44 13.59
CA PRO A 31 0.45 9.00 14.74
C PRO A 31 1.56 8.01 14.35
N PRO A 32 2.73 7.99 15.05
CA PRO A 32 3.85 7.13 14.69
C PRO A 32 3.51 5.64 14.52
N LYS A 33 2.61 5.10 15.37
CA LYS A 33 2.18 3.69 15.27
C LYS A 33 1.35 3.40 14.00
N VAL A 34 0.60 4.39 13.50
CA VAL A 34 -0.14 4.26 12.23
C VAL A 34 0.84 4.27 11.06
N LYS A 35 1.84 5.16 11.11
CA LYS A 35 2.95 5.19 10.13
C LYS A 35 3.69 3.85 10.10
N GLU A 36 3.99 3.31 11.29
CA GLU A 36 4.65 2.02 11.45
C GLU A 36 3.80 0.87 10.87
N SER A 37 2.50 0.86 11.13
CA SER A 37 1.56 -0.12 10.58
C SER A 37 1.59 -0.14 9.05
N ALA A 38 1.48 1.04 8.41
CA ALA A 38 1.54 1.15 6.95
C ALA A 38 2.83 0.55 6.38
N VAL A 39 3.99 0.91 6.95
CA VAL A 39 5.29 0.41 6.47
C VAL A 39 5.44 -1.10 6.71
N LYS A 40 4.98 -1.62 7.85
CA LYS A 40 5.05 -3.05 8.16
C LYS A 40 4.22 -3.88 7.20
N TRP A 41 2.99 -3.46 6.93
CA TRP A 41 2.12 -4.15 5.97
C TRP A 41 2.65 -4.09 4.55
N LEU A 42 3.17 -2.94 4.13
CA LEU A 42 3.82 -2.83 2.82
C LEU A 42 5.02 -3.80 2.70
N ASN A 43 5.86 -3.87 3.73
CA ASN A 43 6.98 -4.83 3.79
C ASN A 43 6.53 -6.29 3.72
N ILE A 44 5.39 -6.63 4.35
CA ILE A 44 4.80 -7.97 4.26
C ILE A 44 4.41 -8.26 2.81
N PHE A 45 3.74 -7.34 2.12
CA PHE A 45 3.30 -7.58 0.73
C PHE A 45 4.47 -7.78 -0.23
N HIS A 46 5.55 -7.04 -0.06
CA HIS A 46 6.77 -7.23 -0.84
C HIS A 46 7.37 -8.64 -0.71
N THR A 47 7.10 -9.36 0.39
CA THR A 47 7.55 -10.75 0.53
C THR A 47 6.85 -11.72 -0.41
N PHE A 48 5.62 -11.39 -0.86
CA PHE A 48 4.84 -12.21 -1.77
C PHE A 48 5.15 -11.92 -3.24
N VAL A 49 5.33 -10.64 -3.59
CA VAL A 49 5.47 -10.21 -4.99
C VAL A 49 6.92 -10.35 -5.49
N GLY A 50 7.91 -10.02 -4.66
CA GLY A 50 9.31 -10.23 -5.00
C GLY A 50 10.19 -8.98 -4.85
N ALA A 51 11.39 -9.05 -5.42
CA ALA A 51 12.46 -8.08 -5.13
C ALA A 51 12.20 -6.68 -5.70
N LEU A 52 11.41 -6.54 -6.78
CA LEU A 52 11.20 -5.26 -7.45
C LEU A 52 10.35 -4.29 -6.61
N THR A 53 9.31 -4.78 -5.94
CA THR A 53 8.44 -3.93 -5.11
C THR A 53 9.10 -3.48 -3.82
N ARG A 54 10.17 -4.14 -3.36
CA ARG A 54 10.96 -3.72 -2.17
C ARG A 54 11.63 -2.34 -2.29
N LYS A 55 11.71 -1.79 -3.50
CA LYS A 55 12.22 -0.43 -3.75
C LYS A 55 11.17 0.65 -3.45
N ILE A 56 9.91 0.27 -3.22
CA ILE A 56 8.85 1.20 -2.84
C ILE A 56 9.14 1.74 -1.44
N THR A 57 8.96 3.05 -1.28
CA THR A 57 9.14 3.73 0.00
C THR A 57 7.88 4.48 0.38
N VAL A 58 7.45 4.32 1.65
CA VAL A 58 6.43 5.18 2.24
C VAL A 58 7.05 6.53 2.54
N THR A 59 6.48 7.60 1.97
CA THR A 59 6.99 8.97 2.10
C THR A 59 6.08 9.86 2.94
N GLU A 60 4.78 9.57 2.97
CA GLU A 60 3.81 10.32 3.75
C GLU A 60 2.69 9.40 4.25
N VAL A 61 2.24 9.63 5.49
CA VAL A 61 1.00 9.07 6.01
C VAL A 61 0.25 10.17 6.76
N SER A 62 -0.94 10.48 6.29
CA SER A 62 -1.84 11.48 6.88
C SER A 62 -3.15 10.81 7.27
N LEU A 63 -3.71 11.24 8.39
CA LEU A 63 -4.95 10.72 8.97
C LEU A 63 -5.82 11.89 9.40
N ASP A 64 -6.83 12.15 8.60
CA ASP A 64 -7.71 13.31 8.75
C ASP A 64 -9.14 12.86 9.11
N PRO A 65 -9.93 13.69 9.79
CA PRO A 65 -11.36 13.42 9.96
C PRO A 65 -12.05 13.29 8.61
N ASP A 66 -12.95 12.32 8.48
CA ASP A 66 -13.82 12.25 7.30
C ASP A 66 -14.84 13.41 7.35
N PRO A 67 -14.96 14.24 6.29
CA PRO A 67 -15.93 15.33 6.27
C PRO A 67 -17.38 14.89 6.05
N LEU A 68 -17.61 13.65 5.59
CA LEU A 68 -18.91 13.10 5.23
C LEU A 68 -19.40 12.05 6.25
N GLU A 69 -18.49 11.30 6.85
CA GLU A 69 -18.80 10.22 7.80
C GLU A 69 -18.20 10.49 9.19
N ASN A 70 -18.72 9.82 10.22
CA ASN A 70 -18.14 9.87 11.56
C ASN A 70 -16.94 8.90 11.66
N GLY A 71 -15.89 9.16 10.88
CA GLY A 71 -14.72 8.30 10.70
C GLY A 71 -13.45 9.07 10.35
N ARG A 72 -12.46 8.36 9.82
CA ARG A 72 -11.19 8.94 9.37
C ARG A 72 -10.91 8.61 7.91
N ILE A 73 -10.22 9.51 7.24
CA ILE A 73 -9.60 9.26 5.93
C ILE A 73 -8.09 9.16 6.13
N LEU A 74 -7.49 8.09 5.63
CA LEU A 74 -6.05 7.91 5.57
C LEU A 74 -5.55 8.17 4.15
N THR A 75 -4.53 9.01 4.04
CA THR A 75 -3.74 9.18 2.83
C THR A 75 -2.35 8.58 3.03
N LEU A 76 -2.00 7.61 2.19
CA LEU A 76 -0.68 6.98 2.14
C LEU A 76 0.00 7.33 0.82
N ILE A 77 1.19 7.94 0.88
CA ILE A 77 1.99 8.22 -0.32
C ILE A 77 3.20 7.30 -0.37
N CYS A 78 3.29 6.53 -1.44
CA CYS A 78 4.42 5.67 -1.75
C CYS A 78 5.16 6.17 -2.99
N GLU A 79 6.49 6.03 -3.02
CA GLU A 79 7.32 6.40 -4.17
C GLU A 79 8.26 5.28 -4.59
N ILE A 80 8.54 5.20 -5.89
CA ILE A 80 9.51 4.26 -6.48
C ILE A 80 10.19 4.90 -7.70
N ASP A 81 11.49 4.69 -7.84
CA ASP A 81 12.23 5.02 -9.06
C ASP A 81 12.16 3.85 -10.05
N VAL A 82 11.77 4.13 -11.29
CA VAL A 82 11.66 3.12 -12.35
C VAL A 82 13.03 2.66 -12.80
N THR A 83 13.33 1.38 -12.56
CA THR A 83 14.59 0.75 -12.97
C THR A 83 14.42 -0.11 -14.23
N PRO A 84 15.51 -0.46 -14.94
CA PRO A 84 15.43 -1.23 -16.20
C PRO A 84 14.71 -2.57 -16.09
N GLU A 85 14.65 -3.18 -14.91
CA GLU A 85 13.97 -4.46 -14.68
C GLU A 85 12.44 -4.33 -14.58
N MET A 86 11.89 -3.10 -14.58
CA MET A 86 10.45 -2.82 -14.47
C MET A 86 9.81 -2.48 -15.82
N VAL A 87 10.60 -2.30 -16.87
CA VAL A 87 10.13 -1.85 -18.18
C VAL A 87 10.06 -2.97 -19.20
N ASP A 88 9.20 -2.79 -20.20
CA ASP A 88 9.05 -3.68 -21.34
C ASP A 88 10.05 -3.35 -22.48
N GLY A 89 9.90 -4.03 -23.62
CA GLY A 89 10.74 -3.81 -24.80
C GLY A 89 10.61 -2.42 -25.44
N HIS A 90 9.65 -1.59 -25.00
CA HIS A 90 9.46 -0.20 -25.43
C HIS A 90 9.92 0.81 -24.38
N ASP A 91 10.67 0.37 -23.35
CA ASP A 91 11.12 1.20 -22.24
C ASP A 91 10.00 1.82 -21.38
N ASN A 92 8.80 1.24 -21.43
CA ASN A 92 7.68 1.63 -20.59
C ASN A 92 7.49 0.64 -19.45
N VAL A 93 7.11 1.13 -18.26
CA VAL A 93 6.75 0.28 -17.13
C VAL A 93 5.59 -0.61 -17.52
N HIS A 94 5.75 -1.91 -17.27
CA HIS A 94 4.68 -2.87 -17.56
C HIS A 94 3.44 -2.54 -16.71
N ASN A 95 2.27 -2.38 -17.35
CA ASN A 95 1.03 -2.00 -16.65
C ASN A 95 0.68 -2.98 -15.50
N ALA A 96 0.92 -4.28 -15.66
CA ALA A 96 0.70 -5.24 -14.58
C ALA A 96 1.59 -4.95 -13.35
N PHE A 97 2.82 -4.47 -13.53
CA PHE A 97 3.67 -4.06 -12.42
C PHE A 97 3.04 -2.85 -11.69
N VAL A 98 2.54 -1.86 -12.43
CA VAL A 98 1.82 -0.71 -11.83
C VAL A 98 0.63 -1.19 -11.01
N VAL A 99 -0.20 -2.08 -11.54
CA VAL A 99 -1.36 -2.64 -10.81
C VAL A 99 -0.93 -3.40 -9.55
N THR A 100 0.15 -4.18 -9.62
CA THR A 100 0.68 -4.87 -8.43
C THR A 100 1.14 -3.90 -7.36
N VAL A 101 1.85 -2.83 -7.73
CA VAL A 101 2.27 -1.79 -6.78
C VAL A 101 1.06 -1.07 -6.17
N ILE A 102 0.03 -0.79 -7.00
CA ILE A 102 -1.23 -0.22 -6.51
C ILE A 102 -1.82 -1.15 -5.45
N ASP A 103 -1.98 -2.45 -5.72
CA ASP A 103 -2.59 -3.43 -4.81
C ASP A 103 -1.87 -3.48 -3.45
N GLU A 104 -0.53 -3.51 -3.43
CA GLU A 104 0.24 -3.48 -2.18
C GLU A 104 0.03 -2.16 -1.41
N CYS A 105 0.04 -1.03 -2.10
CA CYS A 105 -0.07 0.30 -1.49
C CYS A 105 -1.48 0.56 -0.94
N VAL A 106 -2.53 0.26 -1.70
CA VAL A 106 -3.92 0.44 -1.24
C VAL A 106 -4.24 -0.52 -0.10
N SER A 107 -3.75 -1.76 -0.15
CA SER A 107 -3.88 -2.74 0.94
C SER A 107 -3.20 -2.25 2.22
N SER A 108 -1.99 -1.71 2.12
CA SER A 108 -1.30 -1.09 3.25
C SER A 108 -2.09 0.11 3.82
N ALA A 109 -2.63 0.96 2.95
CA ALA A 109 -3.42 2.13 3.36
C ALA A 109 -4.67 1.75 4.15
N VAL A 110 -5.49 0.81 3.63
CA VAL A 110 -6.71 0.37 4.32
C VAL A 110 -6.39 -0.34 5.63
N THR A 111 -5.27 -1.08 5.68
CA THR A 111 -4.83 -1.73 6.91
C THR A 111 -4.42 -0.73 7.99
N ALA A 112 -3.71 0.32 7.59
CA ALA A 112 -3.31 1.38 8.50
C ALA A 112 -4.53 2.16 9.01
N LEU A 113 -5.57 2.34 8.18
CA LEU A 113 -6.84 2.94 8.61
C LEU A 113 -7.55 2.05 9.63
N ASP A 114 -7.74 0.76 9.34
CA ASP A 114 -8.37 -0.20 10.27
C ASP A 114 -7.64 -0.19 11.62
N TYR A 115 -6.31 -0.15 11.62
CA TYR A 115 -5.52 0.00 12.85
C TYR A 115 -5.78 1.34 13.57
N ALA A 116 -5.83 2.45 12.84
CA ALA A 116 -6.04 3.78 13.39
C ALA A 116 -7.43 3.94 14.03
N GLU A 117 -8.44 3.23 13.52
CA GLU A 117 -9.81 3.21 14.04
C GLU A 117 -10.01 2.16 15.15
N GLY A 118 -8.93 1.54 15.65
CA GLY A 118 -8.97 0.57 16.75
C GLY A 118 -9.32 -0.85 16.32
N GLY A 119 -9.36 -1.10 15.02
CA GLY A 119 -9.45 -2.43 14.45
C GLY A 119 -8.16 -3.26 14.65
N PRO A 120 -8.20 -4.55 14.26
CA PRO A 120 -7.07 -5.46 14.38
C PRO A 120 -5.87 -5.09 13.49
N GLY A 121 -6.02 -4.12 12.58
CA GLY A 121 -4.99 -3.73 11.63
C GLY A 121 -4.68 -4.87 10.67
N MET A 122 -5.71 -5.52 10.11
CA MET A 122 -5.55 -6.59 9.13
C MET A 122 -6.02 -6.16 7.75
N SER A 123 -5.21 -6.43 6.73
CA SER A 123 -5.49 -6.04 5.34
C SER A 123 -6.72 -6.67 4.72
N GLY A 124 -7.20 -7.80 5.25
CA GLY A 124 -8.19 -8.60 4.53
C GLY A 124 -7.62 -9.14 3.21
N VAL A 125 -8.49 -9.25 2.20
CA VAL A 125 -8.13 -9.68 0.84
C VAL A 125 -8.65 -8.67 -0.19
N SER A 126 -7.89 -8.48 -1.26
CA SER A 126 -8.31 -7.69 -2.42
C SER A 126 -9.48 -8.39 -3.12
N LEU A 127 -10.63 -7.73 -3.20
CA LEU A 127 -11.82 -8.25 -3.86
C LEU A 127 -11.93 -7.73 -5.30
N SER A 128 -11.67 -6.44 -5.51
CA SER A 128 -11.72 -5.80 -6.81
C SER A 128 -10.71 -4.66 -6.91
N LEU A 129 -10.08 -4.55 -8.08
CA LEU A 129 -9.17 -3.48 -8.42
C LEU A 129 -9.42 -3.07 -9.87
N ASP A 130 -10.09 -1.93 -10.06
CA ASP A 130 -10.35 -1.35 -11.37
C ASP A 130 -9.32 -0.25 -11.64
N THR A 131 -8.61 -0.32 -12.76
CA THR A 131 -7.53 0.62 -13.10
C THR A 131 -7.68 1.15 -14.52
N VAL A 132 -7.65 2.48 -14.64
CA VAL A 132 -7.58 3.20 -15.92
C VAL A 132 -6.19 3.78 -16.09
N PHE A 133 -5.55 3.46 -17.23
CA PHE A 133 -4.26 4.00 -17.62
C PHE A 133 -4.43 5.22 -18.51
N HIS A 134 -3.81 6.33 -18.13
CA HIS A 134 -3.91 7.62 -18.80
C HIS A 134 -2.65 7.94 -19.62
N ASN A 135 -1.47 7.61 -19.09
CA ASN A 135 -0.18 7.86 -19.71
C ASN A 135 0.81 6.75 -19.38
N PRO A 136 1.79 6.45 -20.26
CA PRO A 136 2.87 5.53 -19.92
C PRO A 136 3.86 6.15 -18.91
N ALA A 137 4.51 5.30 -18.14
CA ALA A 137 5.68 5.64 -17.33
C ALA A 137 6.92 5.06 -17.98
N GLU A 138 7.95 5.87 -18.21
CA GLU A 138 9.16 5.44 -18.92
C GLU A 138 10.28 5.09 -17.94
N ARG A 139 11.29 4.35 -18.43
CA ARG A 139 12.54 4.09 -17.71
C ARG A 139 13.11 5.39 -17.09
N GLY A 140 13.52 5.33 -15.83
CA GLY A 140 14.06 6.48 -15.10
C GLY A 140 13.02 7.50 -14.61
N ALA A 141 11.73 7.26 -14.83
CA ALA A 141 10.69 8.06 -14.17
C ALA A 141 10.68 7.82 -12.65
N LYS A 142 10.27 8.84 -11.89
CA LYS A 142 9.94 8.69 -10.48
C LYS A 142 8.43 8.64 -10.32
N LEU A 143 7.91 7.50 -9.86
CA LEU A 143 6.48 7.30 -9.68
C LEU A 143 6.06 7.57 -8.24
N ARG A 144 4.91 8.23 -8.09
CA ARG A 144 4.23 8.49 -6.81
C ARG A 144 2.84 7.90 -6.82
N PHE A 145 2.55 7.05 -5.84
CA PHE A 145 1.26 6.41 -5.60
C PHE A 145 0.58 7.13 -4.46
N VAL A 146 -0.49 7.86 -4.75
CA VAL A 146 -1.31 8.58 -3.76
C VAL A 146 -2.55 7.75 -3.47
N ASN A 147 -2.57 7.09 -2.32
CA ASN A 147 -3.63 6.19 -1.90
C ASN A 147 -4.50 6.91 -0.86
N THR A 148 -5.79 7.08 -1.14
CA THR A 148 -6.74 7.74 -0.24
C THR A 148 -7.89 6.79 0.05
N THR A 149 -8.04 6.43 1.31
CA THR A 149 -9.17 5.58 1.75
C THR A 149 -10.49 6.35 1.57
N LEU A 150 -11.55 5.64 1.20
CA LEU A 150 -12.87 6.25 1.00
C LEU A 150 -13.82 5.87 2.14
N THR A 151 -14.06 4.57 2.34
CA THR A 151 -15.01 4.08 3.33
C THR A 151 -14.53 2.74 3.89
N ALA A 152 -14.71 2.53 5.20
CA ALA A 152 -14.54 1.26 5.90
C ALA A 152 -15.86 0.87 6.62
N VAL A 153 -16.84 0.37 5.88
CA VAL A 153 -18.15 0.00 6.43
C VAL A 153 -18.30 -1.53 6.42
N SER A 154 -18.70 -2.09 7.56
CA SER A 154 -19.15 -3.49 7.69
C SER A 154 -18.19 -4.55 7.13
N GLY A 155 -16.88 -4.33 7.27
CA GLY A 155 -15.85 -5.28 6.83
C GLY A 155 -15.48 -5.19 5.34
N MET A 156 -16.03 -4.22 4.61
CA MET A 156 -15.54 -3.79 3.31
C MET A 156 -14.70 -2.53 3.47
N MET A 157 -13.58 -2.46 2.74
CA MET A 157 -12.69 -1.33 2.74
C MET A 157 -12.52 -0.85 1.30
N SER A 158 -12.53 0.45 1.09
CA SER A 158 -12.33 1.02 -0.24
C SER A 158 -11.25 2.08 -0.23
N CYS A 159 -10.50 2.15 -1.33
CA CYS A 159 -9.39 3.06 -1.49
C CYS A 159 -9.29 3.50 -2.95
N ARG A 160 -8.93 4.75 -3.18
CA ARG A 160 -8.58 5.26 -4.51
C ARG A 160 -7.08 5.46 -4.57
N CYS A 161 -6.45 5.00 -5.65
CA CYS A 161 -5.06 5.28 -5.94
C CYS A 161 -4.92 6.19 -7.18
N GLN A 162 -4.06 7.20 -7.09
CA GLN A 162 -3.58 7.95 -8.25
C GLN A 162 -2.08 7.74 -8.39
N VAL A 163 -1.65 7.33 -9.58
CA VAL A 163 -0.24 7.13 -9.92
C VAL A 163 0.24 8.31 -10.74
N TRP A 164 1.26 9.01 -10.26
CA TRP A 164 1.83 10.20 -10.88
C TRP A 164 3.26 9.93 -11.32
N ASP A 165 3.62 10.33 -12.54
CA ASP A 165 5.01 10.49 -12.96
C ASP A 165 5.48 11.88 -12.51
N LEU A 166 6.34 11.93 -11.50
CA LEU A 166 6.89 13.19 -10.97
C LEU A 166 7.91 13.82 -11.91
N THR A 167 8.59 13.02 -12.74
CA THR A 167 9.59 13.49 -13.72
C THR A 167 8.89 14.27 -14.84
N ARG A 168 7.76 13.76 -15.35
CA ARG A 168 6.98 14.40 -16.44
C ARG A 168 5.75 15.17 -15.95
N ARG A 169 5.48 15.17 -14.64
CA ARG A 169 4.36 15.86 -13.98
C ARG A 169 3.00 15.53 -14.59
N ARG A 170 2.75 14.24 -14.83
CA ARG A 170 1.50 13.75 -15.45
C ARG A 170 0.92 12.56 -14.69
N LEU A 171 -0.39 12.39 -14.80
CA LEU A 171 -1.12 11.25 -14.24
C LEU A 171 -0.90 10.02 -15.13
N VAL A 172 -0.36 8.95 -14.54
CA VAL A 172 -0.09 7.67 -15.21
C VAL A 172 -1.33 6.77 -15.16
N ALA A 173 -1.91 6.59 -13.98
CA ALA A 173 -3.05 5.73 -13.78
C ALA A 173 -3.95 6.22 -12.63
N THR A 174 -5.21 5.81 -12.66
CA THR A 174 -6.14 5.94 -11.53
C THR A 174 -6.77 4.59 -11.26
N SER A 175 -6.92 4.24 -10.00
CA SER A 175 -7.51 2.98 -9.61
C SER A 175 -8.49 3.13 -8.44
N THR A 176 -9.51 2.28 -8.44
CA THR A 176 -10.41 2.07 -7.30
C THR A 176 -10.26 0.64 -6.81
N PHE A 177 -10.02 0.50 -5.52
CA PHE A 177 -9.83 -0.74 -4.80
C PHE A 177 -10.99 -1.00 -3.87
N ILE A 178 -11.42 -2.26 -3.82
CA ILE A 178 -12.30 -2.81 -2.79
C ILE A 178 -11.62 -4.02 -2.17
N GLY A 179 -11.43 -3.98 -0.87
CA GLY A 179 -10.98 -5.08 -0.04
C GLY A 179 -12.10 -5.57 0.87
N MET A 180 -11.95 -6.80 1.36
CA MET A 180 -12.86 -7.36 2.35
C MET A 180 -12.09 -8.07 3.45
N ARG A 181 -12.60 -7.99 4.69
CA ARG A 181 -12.07 -8.80 5.79
C ARG A 181 -12.33 -10.28 5.50
N SER A 182 -11.29 -11.10 5.61
CA SER A 182 -11.43 -12.56 5.52
C SER A 182 -12.20 -13.09 6.73
N SER A 183 -13.09 -14.06 6.49
CA SER A 183 -13.70 -14.82 7.58
C SER A 183 -12.68 -15.80 8.17
N LEU A 184 -12.80 -16.09 9.47
CA LEU A 184 -12.05 -17.18 10.06
C LEU A 184 -12.47 -18.49 9.37
N PRO A 185 -11.52 -19.38 9.01
CA PRO A 185 -11.87 -20.71 8.54
C PRO A 185 -12.79 -21.37 9.57
N LYS A 186 -13.92 -21.93 9.13
CA LYS A 186 -14.70 -22.81 10.01
C LYS A 186 -13.78 -23.98 10.36
N LEU A 187 -13.42 -24.13 11.64
CA LEU A 187 -12.77 -25.34 12.14
C LEU A 187 -13.61 -26.52 11.63
N ALA A 188 -13.05 -27.30 10.70
CA ALA A 188 -13.70 -28.51 10.25
C ALA A 188 -13.90 -29.37 11.50
N GLY A 189 -15.16 -29.53 11.91
CA GLY A 189 -15.52 -30.47 12.95
C GLY A 189 -14.91 -31.81 12.54
N ARG A 190 -14.01 -32.33 13.37
CA ARG A 190 -13.54 -33.71 13.26
C ARG A 190 -14.78 -34.59 13.33
N LEU A 191 -15.18 -35.18 12.20
CA LEU A 191 -16.01 -36.37 12.15
C LEU A 191 -15.09 -37.58 12.31
#